data_AF-A0A519YQM5-F1
#
_entry.id   AF-A0A519YQM5-F1
#
_cell.length_a   1.000
_cell.length_b   1.000
_cell.length_c   1.000
_cell.angle_alpha   90.00
_cell.angle_beta   90.00
_cell.angle_gamma   90.00
#
_symmetry.space_group_name_H-M   'P 1'
#
loop_
_entity.id
_entity.type
_entity.pdbx_description
1 polymer ?
#
loop_
_entity_poly.entity_id
_entity_poly.type
_entity_poly.pdbx_seq_one_letter_code
_entity_poly.pdbx_strand_id
1 'polypeptide(L)'
;MPPLHLRLFTPLAVLMILSGCNSQADNATQVSPPRPVLAAKVEAGGTQQSAYTGVVAARTESNLGFRVSGKVIERKVDPGQHVSRGDTLLVLD
;
A
#
# COMPACT_ATOMS: atom_id res chain seq x y z
N MET A 1 4.76 5.20 -90.38
CA MET A 1 4.69 3.81 -89.86
C MET A 1 5.20 3.81 -88.43
N PRO A 2 4.37 4.13 -87.42
CA PRO A 2 4.79 4.13 -86.02
C PRO A 2 4.97 2.68 -85.51
N PRO A 3 6.02 2.39 -84.72
CA PRO A 3 6.40 1.02 -84.39
C PRO A 3 5.37 0.36 -83.47
N LEU A 4 4.83 -0.77 -83.92
CA LEU A 4 3.80 -1.59 -83.25
C LEU A 4 4.17 -1.95 -81.79
N HIS A 5 5.47 -2.03 -81.49
CA HIS A 5 6.03 -2.34 -80.17
C HIS A 5 5.66 -1.31 -79.09
N LEU A 6 5.51 -0.03 -79.45
CA LEU A 6 5.23 1.03 -78.48
C LEU A 6 3.77 1.01 -78.00
N ARG A 7 2.84 0.53 -78.84
CA ARG A 7 1.42 0.37 -78.49
C ARG A 7 1.15 -0.86 -77.63
N LEU A 8 1.99 -1.90 -77.73
CA LEU A 8 1.87 -3.10 -76.90
C LEU A 8 2.47 -2.89 -75.49
N PHE A 9 3.44 -1.99 -75.36
CA PHE A 9 4.08 -1.68 -74.08
C PHE A 9 3.18 -0.91 -73.10
N THR A 10 2.24 -0.11 -73.63
CA THR A 10 1.34 0.74 -72.83
C THR A 10 0.38 -0.06 -71.94
N PRO A 11 -0.36 -1.08 -72.42
CA PRO A 11 -1.23 -1.88 -71.55
C PRO A 11 -0.44 -2.71 -70.53
N LEU A 12 0.77 -3.17 -70.89
CA LEU A 12 1.63 -3.94 -69.98
C LEU A 12 2.12 -3.10 -68.79
N ALA A 13 2.51 -1.85 -69.05
CA ALA A 13 2.89 -0.92 -67.99
C ALA A 13 1.70 -0.61 -67.05
N VAL A 14 0.48 -0.48 -67.60
CA VAL A 14 -0.73 -0.27 -66.79
C VAL A 14 -1.05 -1.48 -65.91
N LEU A 15 -0.89 -2.72 -66.40
CA LEU A 15 -1.04 -3.93 -65.57
C LEU A 15 -0.03 -3.99 -64.42
N MET A 16 1.21 -3.55 -64.66
CA MET A 16 2.28 -3.52 -63.65
C MET A 16 2.03 -2.47 -62.55
N ILE A 17 1.32 -1.37 -62.89
CA ILE A 17 0.91 -0.36 -61.90
C ILE A 17 -0.31 -0.84 -61.11
N LEU A 18 -1.16 -1.70 -61.67
CA LEU A 18 -2.33 -2.27 -61.00
C LEU A 18 -2.01 -3.45 -60.05
N SER A 19 -0.81 -4.03 -60.07
CA SER A 19 -0.40 -5.07 -59.12
C SER A 19 -0.06 -4.57 -57.70
N GLY A 20 -0.29 -3.28 -57.43
CA GLY A 20 -0.14 -2.67 -56.10
C GLY A 20 -1.37 -2.79 -55.18
N CYS A 21 -2.37 -3.60 -55.54
CA CYS A 21 -3.49 -3.88 -54.64
C CYS A 21 -3.01 -4.78 -53.49
N ASN A 22 -2.65 -4.12 -52.40
CA ASN A 22 -2.31 -4.65 -51.10
C ASN A 22 -3.29 -5.77 -50.66
N SER A 23 -2.83 -7.03 -50.64
CA SER A 23 -3.59 -8.17 -50.09
C SER A 23 -3.79 -8.11 -48.57
N GLN A 24 -3.64 -6.95 -47.93
CA GLN A 24 -3.97 -6.76 -46.52
C GLN A 24 -5.46 -6.54 -46.27
N ALA A 25 -6.28 -6.62 -47.33
CA ALA A 25 -7.74 -6.59 -47.25
C ALA A 25 -8.39 -7.98 -47.10
N ASP A 26 -7.62 -9.07 -47.02
CA ASP A 26 -8.10 -10.36 -46.51
C ASP A 26 -7.80 -10.48 -45.01
N ASN A 27 -8.39 -9.57 -44.23
CA ASN A 27 -8.61 -9.81 -42.80
C ASN A 27 -10.09 -10.12 -42.58
N ALA A 28 -10.64 -11.02 -43.40
CA ALA A 28 -11.87 -11.71 -43.08
C ALA A 28 -11.61 -12.61 -41.86
N THR A 29 -11.85 -12.04 -40.68
CA THR A 29 -12.12 -12.78 -39.44
C THR A 29 -11.01 -13.73 -39.00
N GLN A 30 -9.74 -13.31 -38.99
CA GLN A 30 -8.85 -13.85 -37.97
C GLN A 30 -9.12 -13.09 -36.68
N VAL A 31 -9.96 -13.68 -35.83
CA VAL A 31 -10.03 -13.33 -34.42
C VAL A 31 -8.61 -13.54 -33.87
N SER A 32 -7.83 -12.46 -33.80
CA SER A 32 -6.48 -12.50 -33.24
C SER A 32 -6.60 -13.14 -31.86
N PRO A 33 -5.80 -14.17 -31.53
CA PRO A 33 -5.92 -14.85 -30.25
C PRO A 33 -5.81 -13.81 -29.13
N PRO A 34 -6.66 -13.88 -28.10
CA PRO A 34 -6.67 -12.89 -27.04
C PRO A 34 -5.26 -12.79 -26.44
N ARG A 35 -4.72 -11.57 -26.43
CA ARG A 35 -3.38 -11.33 -25.89
C ARG A 35 -3.43 -11.53 -24.36
N PRO A 36 -2.54 -12.35 -23.79
CA PRO A 36 -2.51 -12.54 -22.34
C PRO A 36 -2.16 -11.21 -21.66
N VAL A 37 -2.91 -10.86 -20.62
CA VAL A 37 -2.69 -9.67 -19.80
C VAL A 37 -2.50 -10.07 -18.34
N LEU A 38 -1.65 -9.33 -17.63
CA LEU A 38 -1.55 -9.43 -16.18
C LEU A 38 -2.64 -8.54 -15.58
N ALA A 39 -3.59 -9.15 -14.89
CA ALA A 39 -4.62 -8.46 -14.15
C ALA A 39 -4.55 -8.88 -12.68
N ALA A 40 -4.78 -7.92 -11.78
CA ALA A 40 -4.97 -8.17 -10.37
C ALA A 40 -6.36 -7.66 -9.96
N LYS A 41 -7.05 -8.41 -9.12
CA LYS A 41 -8.31 -7.98 -8.54
C LYS A 41 -8.03 -6.92 -7.47
N VAL A 42 -8.71 -5.79 -7.54
CA VAL A 42 -8.59 -4.74 -6.51
C VAL A 42 -9.39 -5.17 -5.28
N GLU A 43 -8.74 -5.17 -4.13
CA GLU A 43 -9.36 -5.41 -2.83
C GLU A 43 -9.36 -4.10 -2.02
N ALA A 44 -10.21 -4.05 -1.00
CA ALA A 44 -10.20 -2.91 -0.08
C ALA A 44 -8.85 -2.85 0.65
N GLY A 45 -8.23 -1.67 0.66
CA GLY A 45 -7.00 -1.46 1.40
C GLY A 45 -7.21 -1.69 2.90
N GLY A 46 -6.23 -2.32 3.56
CA GLY A 46 -6.25 -2.50 5.00
C GLY A 46 -6.19 -1.17 5.76
N THR A 47 -6.56 -1.20 7.04
CA THR A 47 -6.44 -0.02 7.91
C THR A 47 -4.97 0.32 8.14
N GLN A 48 -4.63 1.59 7.95
CA GLN A 48 -3.29 2.08 8.25
C GLN A 48 -3.09 2.15 9.76
N GLN A 49 -2.20 1.31 10.28
CA GLN A 49 -1.98 1.18 11.71
C GLN A 49 -0.76 2.01 12.11
N SER A 50 -0.97 2.99 12.99
CA SER A 50 0.11 3.81 13.52
C SER A 50 0.58 3.26 14.86
N ALA A 51 1.90 3.11 15.02
CA ALA A 51 2.53 2.72 16.27
C ALA A 51 3.11 3.96 16.96
N TYR A 52 2.88 4.06 18.26
CA TYR A 52 3.37 5.17 19.08
C TYR A 52 4.07 4.61 20.32
N THR A 53 5.09 5.33 20.78
CA THR A 53 5.76 5.04 22.05
C THR A 53 5.10 5.82 23.18
N GLY A 54 5.17 5.29 24.41
CA GLY A 54 4.62 5.92 25.58
C GLY A 54 4.87 5.12 26.85
N VAL A 55 4.58 5.73 27.99
CA VAL A 55 4.62 5.09 29.30
C VAL A 55 3.23 5.08 29.90
N VAL A 56 2.89 3.99 30.60
CA VAL A 56 1.64 3.89 31.36
C VAL A 56 1.86 4.51 32.74
N ALA A 57 1.06 5.50 33.09
CA ALA A 57 1.10 6.16 34.39
C ALA A 57 -0.31 6.23 34.99
N ALA A 58 -0.41 6.33 36.31
CA ALA A 58 -1.70 6.48 36.96
C ALA A 58 -2.27 7.88 36.68
N ARG A 59 -3.60 7.97 36.49
CA ARG A 59 -4.30 9.26 36.31
C ARG A 59 -4.17 10.16 37.53
N THR A 60 -4.03 9.58 38.72
CA THR A 60 -3.93 10.29 39.98
C THR A 60 -2.95 9.55 40.86
N GLU A 61 -1.91 10.25 41.30
CA GLU A 61 -0.89 9.72 42.20
C GLU A 61 -0.84 10.57 43.46
N SER A 62 -0.68 9.91 44.60
CA SER A 62 -0.50 10.58 45.89
C SER A 62 1.00 10.61 46.20
N ASN A 63 1.57 11.81 46.25
CA ASN A 63 2.94 11.98 46.71
C ASN A 63 2.97 11.94 48.24
N LEU A 64 3.23 10.75 48.79
CA LEU A 64 3.29 10.52 50.22
C LEU A 64 4.58 11.12 50.80
N GLY A 65 4.43 11.91 51.87
CA GLY A 65 5.55 12.54 52.56
C GLY A 65 5.24 12.72 54.04
N PHE A 66 6.29 12.97 54.81
CA PHE A 66 6.18 13.15 56.25
C PHE A 66 5.99 14.63 56.60
N ARG A 67 5.11 14.90 57.56
CA ARG A 67 4.82 16.28 58.02
C ARG A 67 5.81 16.79 59.06
N VAL A 68 6.62 15.88 59.61
CA VAL A 68 7.61 16.12 60.66
C VAL A 68 8.94 15.50 60.25
N SER A 69 10.03 16.05 60.77
CA SER A 69 11.35 15.44 60.66
C SER A 69 11.41 14.18 61.53
N GLY A 70 12.07 13.13 61.04
CA GLY A 70 12.28 11.89 61.79
C GLY A 70 12.88 10.81 60.90
N LYS A 71 13.46 9.77 61.50
CA LYS A 71 13.98 8.61 60.76
C LYS A 71 12.88 7.57 60.64
N VAL A 72 12.70 6.98 59.45
CA VAL A 72 11.82 5.81 59.29
C VAL A 72 12.38 4.64 60.09
N ILE A 73 11.63 4.20 61.09
CA ILE A 73 11.98 3.04 61.93
C ILE A 73 11.15 1.80 61.59
N GLU A 74 9.98 1.98 60.99
CA GLU A 74 9.10 0.87 60.61
C GLU A 74 8.36 1.16 59.29
N ARG A 75 8.18 0.13 58.46
CA ARG A 75 7.37 0.16 57.24
C ARG A 75 6.29 -0.92 57.36
N LYS A 76 5.02 -0.50 57.33
CA LYS A 76 3.87 -1.37 57.61
C LYS A 76 3.22 -1.94 56.34
N VAL A 77 3.66 -1.51 55.16
CA VAL A 77 3.08 -1.89 53.87
C VAL A 77 4.14 -2.21 52.83
N ASP A 78 3.80 -3.11 51.90
CA ASP A 78 4.66 -3.50 50.77
C ASP A 78 4.19 -2.93 49.42
N PRO A 79 5.11 -2.75 48.45
CA PRO A 79 4.74 -2.35 47.10
C PRO A 79 3.67 -3.27 46.50
N GLY A 80 2.62 -2.67 45.93
CA GLY A 80 1.49 -3.40 45.34
C GLY A 80 0.35 -3.74 46.30
N GLN A 81 0.52 -3.51 47.61
CA GLN A 81 -0.58 -3.65 48.56
C GLN A 81 -1.61 -2.52 48.39
N HIS A 82 -2.89 -2.87 48.54
CA HIS A 82 -3.97 -1.89 48.57
C HIS A 82 -4.08 -1.31 49.98
N VAL A 83 -4.27 0.01 50.04
CA VAL A 83 -4.39 0.77 51.29
C VAL A 83 -5.57 1.73 51.21
N SER A 84 -6.16 2.03 52.36
CA SER A 84 -7.25 2.97 52.50
C SER A 84 -6.78 4.30 53.09
N ARG A 85 -7.59 5.34 52.93
CA ARG A 85 -7.32 6.65 53.54
C ARG A 85 -7.27 6.49 55.07
N GLY A 86 -6.15 6.91 55.66
CA GLY A 86 -5.94 6.88 57.11
C GLY A 86 -5.04 5.74 57.57
N ASP A 87 -4.74 4.78 56.70
CA ASP A 87 -3.83 3.68 57.04
C ASP A 87 -2.42 4.21 57.32
N THR A 88 -1.81 3.69 58.39
CA THR A 88 -0.42 4.03 58.72
C THR A 88 0.52 3.23 57.81
N LEU A 89 1.27 3.93 56.97
CA LEU A 89 2.17 3.31 56.00
C LEU A 89 3.59 3.14 56.56
N LEU A 90 4.10 4.16 57.26
CA LEU A 90 5.43 4.16 57.88
C LEU A 90 5.38 4.84 59.26
N VAL A 91 6.30 4.45 60.14
CA VAL A 91 6.50 5.03 61.48
C VAL A 91 7.86 5.70 61.56
N LEU A 92 7.91 6.86 62.22
CA LEU A 92 9.10 7.67 62.41
C LEU A 92 9.47 7.73 63.90
N ASP A 93 10.77 7.88 64.17
CA ASP A 93 11.37 8.24 65.47
C ASP A 93 11.94 9.67 65.42
#